data_AF-A0A955B4V0-F1
#
_entry.id   AF-A0A955B4V0-F1
#
_cell.length_a   1.000
_cell.length_b   1.000
_cell.length_c   1.000
_cell.angle_alpha   90.00
_cell.angle_beta   90.00
_cell.angle_gamma   90.00
#
_symmetry.space_group_name_H-M   'P 1'
#
loop_
_entity.id
_entity.type
_entity.pdbx_description
1 polymer ?
#
loop_
_entity_poly.entity_id
_entity_poly.type
_entity_poly.pdbx_seq_one_letter_code
_entity_poly.pdbx_strand_id
1 'polypeptide(L)' 'MLLLLRETRQKSGLTQIDFAEALGKSQSFVSKCERGETRIDVIQLRTFCRALGADFPKFIAALERRVSRL' A
#
# COMPACT_ATOMS: atom_id res chain seq x y z
N MET A 1 -1.56 4.74 8.64
CA MET A 1 -0.56 4.71 7.56
C MET A 1 -1.08 4.27 6.19
N LEU A 2 -2.30 3.73 6.00
CA LEU A 2 -2.63 3.18 4.67
C LEU A 2 -3.83 3.82 3.97
N LEU A 3 -4.16 5.08 4.29
CA LEU A 3 -4.87 5.94 3.33
C LEU A 3 -4.04 6.11 2.06
N LEU A 4 -2.73 6.38 2.17
CA LEU A 4 -1.89 6.56 0.98
C LEU A 4 -1.74 5.27 0.16
N LEU A 5 -1.62 4.11 0.79
CA LEU A 5 -1.56 2.83 0.07
C LEU A 5 -2.92 2.49 -0.56
N ARG A 6 -4.02 2.66 0.18
CA ARG A 6 -5.37 2.46 -0.36
C ARG A 6 -5.63 3.38 -1.56
N GLU A 7 -5.26 4.66 -1.45
CA GLU A 7 -5.38 5.62 -2.55
C GLU A 7 -4.49 5.22 -3.74
N THR A 8 -3.27 4.77 -3.48
CA THR A 8 -2.36 4.27 -4.54
C THR A 8 -2.99 3.07 -5.25
N ARG A 9 -3.59 2.13 -4.51
CA ARG A 9 -4.31 0.99 -5.09
C ARG A 9 -5.53 1.43 -5.89
N GLN A 10 -6.33 2.35 -5.35
CA GLN A 10 -7.50 2.87 -6.07
C GLN A 10 -7.09 3.56 -7.38
N LYS A 11 -5.98 4.32 -7.37
CA LYS A 11 -5.41 4.94 -8.58
C LYS A 11 -4.87 3.94 -9.59
N SER A 12 -4.40 2.78 -9.14
CA SER A 12 -3.98 1.71 -10.04
C SER A 12 -5.16 0.91 -10.62
N GLY A 13 -6.40 1.23 -10.23
CA GLY A 13 -7.61 0.56 -10.71
C GLY A 13 -7.85 -0.85 -10.17
N LEU A 14 -6.97 -1.34 -9.28
CA LEU A 14 -7.07 -2.69 -8.72
C LEU A 14 -8.09 -2.71 -7.58
N THR A 15 -8.89 -3.76 -7.47
CA THR A 15 -9.67 -4.05 -6.25
C THR A 15 -8.74 -4.58 -5.14
N GLN A 16 -9.26 -4.73 -3.92
CA GLN A 16 -8.48 -5.39 -2.86
C GLN A 16 -8.21 -6.87 -3.16
N ILE A 17 -9.05 -7.52 -3.97
CA ILE A 17 -8.87 -8.91 -4.38
C ILE A 17 -7.72 -9.00 -5.40
N ASP A 18 -7.76 -8.20 -6.46
CA ASP A 18 -6.71 -8.20 -7.50
C ASP A 18 -5.33 -7.89 -6.89
N PHE A 19 -5.29 -6.93 -5.96
CA PHE A 19 -4.04 -6.59 -5.28
C PHE A 19 -3.57 -7.72 -4.36
N ALA A 20 -4.48 -8.41 -3.68
CA ALA A 20 -4.14 -9.55 -2.84
C ALA A 20 -3.59 -10.72 -3.68
N GLU A 21 -4.19 -11.00 -4.83
CA GLU A 21 -3.72 -11.99 -5.80
C GLU A 21 -2.31 -11.67 -6.30
N ALA A 22 -2.07 -10.41 -6.70
CA ALA A 22 -0.75 -9.95 -7.13
C ALA A 22 0.34 -10.09 -6.05
N LEU A 23 -0.06 -10.12 -4.77
CA LEU A 23 0.84 -10.31 -3.63
C LEU A 23 0.94 -11.76 -3.14
N GLY A 24 0.13 -12.68 -3.66
CA GLY A 24 -0.02 -14.03 -3.12
C GLY A 24 -0.53 -14.01 -1.67
N LYS A 25 -1.48 -13.12 -1.36
CA LYS A 25 -2.09 -12.91 -0.03
C LYS A 25 -3.61 -12.99 -0.10
N SER A 26 -4.26 -12.97 1.06
CA SER A 26 -5.72 -12.88 1.14
C SER A 26 -6.21 -11.43 1.06
N GLN A 27 -7.41 -11.23 0.53
CA GLN A 27 -8.07 -9.91 0.56
C GLN A 27 -8.19 -9.36 1.99
N SER A 28 -8.45 -10.22 2.99
CA SER A 28 -8.50 -9.84 4.40
C SER A 28 -7.16 -9.27 4.88
N PHE A 29 -6.03 -9.87 4.48
CA PHE A 29 -4.70 -9.34 4.79
C PHE A 29 -4.49 -7.94 4.20
N VAL A 30 -4.84 -7.73 2.92
CA VAL A 30 -4.78 -6.40 2.29
C VAL A 30 -5.67 -5.40 3.02
N SER A 31 -6.88 -5.81 3.38
CA SER A 31 -7.86 -4.98 4.10
C SER A 31 -7.34 -4.55 5.48
N LYS A 32 -6.75 -5.48 6.24
CA LYS A 32 -6.12 -5.22 7.55
C LYS A 32 -4.91 -4.29 7.42
N CYS A 33 -4.09 -4.49 6.39
CA CYS A 33 -3.02 -3.55 6.07
C CYS A 33 -3.63 -2.17 5.83
N GLU A 34 -4.59 -2.01 4.91
CA GLU A 34 -5.19 -0.71 4.58
C GLU A 34 -5.79 0.04 5.78
N ARG A 35 -6.27 -0.68 6.80
CA ARG A 35 -6.75 -0.11 8.08
C ARG A 35 -5.66 0.14 9.12
N GLY A 36 -4.44 -0.37 8.92
CA GLY A 36 -3.32 -0.25 9.85
C GLY A 36 -3.31 -1.29 10.97
N GLU A 37 -4.16 -2.32 10.88
CA GLU A 37 -4.25 -3.42 11.85
C GLU A 37 -3.10 -4.42 11.68
N THR A 38 -2.52 -4.50 10.48
CA THR A 38 -1.34 -5.30 10.19
C THR A 38 -0.20 -4.38 9.79
N ARG A 39 0.90 -4.43 10.57
CA ARG A 39 2.13 -3.73 10.23
C ARG A 39 2.87 -4.47 9.12
N ILE A 40 3.46 -3.72 8.21
CA ILE A 40 4.35 -4.23 7.17
C ILE A 40 5.69 -3.51 7.28
N ASP A 41 6.77 -4.21 6.99
CA ASP A 41 8.10 -3.62 6.94
C ASP A 41 8.33 -2.85 5.62
N VAL A 42 9.47 -2.15 5.52
CA VAL A 42 9.82 -1.33 4.35
C VAL A 42 10.04 -2.15 3.07
N ILE A 43 10.50 -3.40 3.19
CA ILE A 43 10.74 -4.30 2.05
C ILE A 43 9.40 -4.80 1.50
N GLN A 44 8.45 -5.12 2.38
CA GLN A 44 7.08 -5.43 2.02
C GLN A 44 6.40 -4.22 1.37
N LEU A 45 6.59 -3.02 1.93
CA LEU A 45 6.05 -1.79 1.35
C LEU A 45 6.58 -1.54 -0.07
N ARG A 46 7.87 -1.79 -0.32
CA ARG A 46 8.46 -1.72 -1.67
C ARG A 46 7.81 -2.74 -2.62
N THR A 47 7.58 -3.96 -2.14
CA THR A 47 6.90 -5.01 -2.91
C THR A 47 5.48 -4.60 -3.28
N PHE A 48 4.77 -3.98 -2.34
CA PHE A 48 3.41 -3.47 -2.55
C PHE A 48 3.40 -2.36 -3.59
N CYS A 49 4.32 -1.39 -3.50
CA CYS A 49 4.44 -0.32 -4.50
C CYS A 49 4.67 -0.90 -5.89
N ARG A 50 5.57 -1.88 -6.02
CA ARG A 50 5.83 -2.56 -7.30
C ARG A 50 4.58 -3.24 -7.86
N ALA A 51 3.83 -3.98 -7.02
CA ALA A 51 2.61 -4.65 -7.43
C ALA A 51 1.49 -3.68 -7.85
N LEU A 52 1.49 -2.45 -7.30
CA LEU A 52 0.58 -1.38 -7.69
C LEU A 52 1.08 -0.53 -8.87
N GLY A 53 2.25 -0.82 -9.43
CA GLY A 53 2.88 0.02 -10.46
C GLY A 53 3.33 1.40 -9.96
N ALA A 54 3.49 1.56 -8.65
CA ALA A 54 3.89 2.81 -8.01
C ALA A 54 5.41 2.88 -7.83
N ASP A 55 5.98 4.05 -8.10
CA ASP A 55 7.39 4.34 -7.83
C ASP A 55 7.63 4.51 -6.32
N PHE A 56 8.51 3.68 -5.77
CA PHE A 56 8.74 3.60 -4.32
C PHE A 56 9.31 4.91 -3.73
N PRO A 57 10.35 5.54 -4.31
CA PRO A 57 10.82 6.86 -3.87
C PRO A 57 9.72 7.94 -3.85
N LYS A 58 8.90 8.04 -4.91
CA LYS A 58 7.76 8.98 -4.94
C LYS A 58 6.72 8.67 -3.86
N PHE A 59 6.43 7.39 -3.62
CA PHE A 59 5.54 6.97 -2.55
C PHE A 59 6.05 7.41 -1.18
N ILE A 60 7.33 7.16 -0.88
CA ILE A 60 7.96 7.57 0.39
C ILE A 60 7.94 9.09 0.54
N ALA A 61 8.28 9.86 -0.50
CA ALA A 61 8.20 11.31 -0.43
C ALA A 61 6.76 11.81 -0.15
N ALA A 62 5.74 11.14 -0.69
CA ALA A 62 4.35 11.45 -0.39
C ALA A 62 3.94 11.04 1.03
N LEU A 63 4.50 9.94 1.54
CA LEU A 63 4.30 9.47 2.90
C LEU A 63 4.87 10.46 3.91
N GLU A 64 6.13 10.86 3.73
CA GLU A 64 6.82 11.84 4.58
C GLU A 64 6.01 13.13 4.68
N ARG A 65 5.55 13.70 3.55
CA ARG A 65 4.71 14.90 3.55
C ARG A 65 3.42 14.79 4.37
N ARG A 66 2.88 13.57 4.53
CA ARG A 66 1.68 13.32 5.35
C ARG A 66 2.02 13.11 6.82
N VAL A 67 3.14 12.46 7.10
CA VAL A 67 3.62 12.19 8.46
C VAL A 67 4.16 13.46 9.11
N SER A 68 4.90 14.31 8.39
CA SER A 68 5.43 15.59 8.92
C SER A 68 4.35 16.63 9.28
N ARG A 69 3.07 16.32 9.04
CA ARG A 69 1.91 17.16 9.44
C ARG A 69 1.20 16.64 10.69
N LEU A 70 1.70 15.54 11.27
CA LEU A 70 1.29 14.98 12.56
C LEU A 70 2.30 15.39 13.62
#